data_AF-E5R4E7-F1
#
_entry.id   AF-E5R4E7-F1
#
_cell.length_a   1.000
_cell.length_b   1.000
_cell.length_c   1.000
_cell.angle_alpha   90.00
_cell.angle_beta   90.00
_cell.angle_gamma   90.00
#
_symmetry.space_group_name_H-M   'P 1'
#
loop_
_entity.id
_entity.type
_entity.pdbx_description
1 polymer ?
#
loop_
_entity_poly.entity_id
_entity_poly.type
_entity_poly.pdbx_seq_one_letter_code
_entity_poly.pdbx_strand_id
1 'polypeptide(L)'
;MALELEDLVEIWLEAFNTLSFTFMVDKWIRPIGPFEFFVVKPATTRPIWLPRNSRGYIQHLHALHTATTWTGSLKLTARMQKYTVQPTGIFAVINRLLAIDPKRSTGVPLNPQFRNPPPGGQDPNAYDDPITVPAGDIAENPYWKRDVRRRYPKLSTITQADAVALLQVGSAAAPKQELIGEAGSKELVAAQEEGSKGLAVAFEKNMGLAKDVLGPGGMPPLPSGMHTSGPAGAKRYELESDQSYGTAYPCRTFA
;
A
#
# COMPACT_ATOMS: atom_id res chain seq x y z
N MET A 1 -73.24 -14.68 8.46
CA MET A 1 -73.18 -14.74 6.99
C MET A 1 -71.72 -14.48 6.63
N ALA A 2 -70.92 -15.54 6.67
CA ALA A 2 -69.48 -15.48 6.44
C ALA A 2 -69.25 -15.86 4.97
N LEU A 3 -68.55 -14.99 4.22
CA LEU A 3 -67.99 -15.31 2.90
C LEU A 3 -66.62 -15.92 3.15
N GLU A 4 -66.40 -17.13 2.65
CA GLU A 4 -65.16 -17.88 2.85
C GLU A 4 -64.05 -17.42 1.90
N LEU A 5 -62.81 -17.62 2.32
CA LEU A 5 -61.59 -17.13 1.66
C LEU A 5 -61.40 -17.68 0.22
N GLU A 6 -62.12 -18.73 -0.14
CA GLU A 6 -62.05 -19.38 -1.46
C GLU A 6 -62.72 -18.52 -2.55
N ASP A 7 -63.80 -17.79 -2.20
CA ASP A 7 -64.53 -16.91 -3.14
C ASP A 7 -63.67 -15.73 -3.61
N LEU A 8 -62.74 -15.25 -2.77
CA LEU A 8 -61.84 -14.14 -3.12
C LEU A 8 -60.71 -14.56 -4.06
N VAL A 9 -60.34 -15.84 -4.09
CA VAL A 9 -59.29 -16.37 -4.98
C VAL A 9 -59.86 -16.61 -6.38
N GLU A 10 -61.10 -17.07 -6.49
CA GLU A 10 -61.79 -17.24 -7.78
C GLU A 10 -62.04 -15.88 -8.47
N ILE A 11 -62.47 -14.86 -7.73
CA ILE A 11 -62.67 -13.50 -8.26
C ILE A 11 -61.35 -12.90 -8.76
N TRP A 12 -60.22 -13.22 -8.12
CA TRP A 12 -58.89 -12.76 -8.55
C TRP A 12 -58.39 -13.47 -9.82
N LEU A 13 -58.71 -14.75 -9.99
CA LEU A 13 -58.35 -15.54 -11.17
C LEU A 13 -59.17 -15.15 -12.42
N GLU A 14 -60.45 -14.81 -12.26
CA GLU A 14 -61.28 -14.31 -13.37
C GLU A 14 -60.87 -12.90 -13.84
N ALA A 15 -60.44 -12.03 -12.91
CA ALA A 15 -59.90 -10.71 -13.26
C ALA A 15 -58.55 -10.79 -14.01
N PHE A 16 -57.75 -11.83 -13.75
CA PHE A 16 -56.46 -12.02 -14.42
C PHE A 16 -56.59 -12.54 -15.86
N ASN A 17 -57.63 -13.36 -16.11
CA ASN A 17 -57.86 -13.97 -17.43
C ASN A 17 -58.58 -13.04 -18.42
N THR A 18 -59.36 -12.07 -17.95
CA THR A 18 -60.08 -11.10 -18.81
C THR A 18 -59.22 -9.90 -19.24
N LEU A 19 -58.16 -9.57 -18.49
CA LEU A 19 -57.25 -8.46 -18.81
C LEU A 19 -56.08 -8.82 -19.73
N SER A 20 -55.88 -10.11 -20.04
CA SER A 20 -54.68 -10.59 -20.77
C SER A 20 -54.83 -10.71 -22.29
N PHE A 21 -55.93 -10.25 -22.91
CA PHE A 21 -56.12 -10.48 -24.36
C PHE A 21 -56.39 -9.25 -25.26
N THR A 22 -56.35 -8.01 -24.74
CA THR A 22 -56.72 -6.83 -25.58
C THR A 22 -55.75 -5.64 -25.50
N PHE A 23 -54.49 -5.84 -25.12
CA PHE A 23 -53.53 -4.73 -25.07
C PHE A 23 -52.11 -5.13 -25.48
N MET A 24 -51.96 -5.88 -26.57
CA MET A 24 -50.62 -6.18 -27.08
C MET A 24 -50.55 -6.37 -28.60
N VAL A 25 -50.91 -5.34 -29.36
CA VAL A 25 -50.30 -4.99 -30.67
C VAL A 25 -50.79 -3.56 -30.99
N ASP A 26 -50.00 -2.48 -30.79
CA ASP A 26 -50.03 -1.31 -31.71
C ASP A 26 -49.16 -0.06 -31.42
N LYS A 27 -48.25 -0.04 -30.42
CA LYS A 27 -47.42 1.17 -30.23
C LYS A 27 -45.98 0.88 -29.88
N TRP A 28 -45.16 0.48 -30.86
CA TRP A 28 -43.69 0.60 -30.75
C TRP A 28 -43.00 0.75 -32.11
N ILE A 29 -43.37 1.76 -32.90
CA ILE A 29 -42.46 2.38 -33.88
C ILE A 29 -42.71 3.89 -33.88
N ARG A 30 -41.78 4.67 -33.30
CA ARG A 30 -41.58 6.08 -33.66
C ARG A 30 -40.09 6.40 -33.76
N PRO A 31 -39.68 7.19 -34.77
CA PRO A 31 -38.28 7.43 -35.11
C PRO A 31 -37.61 8.44 -34.17
N ILE A 32 -36.29 8.27 -34.06
CA ILE A 32 -35.32 9.07 -33.32
C ILE A 32 -35.27 10.49 -33.91
N GLY A 33 -35.54 11.50 -33.07
CA GLY A 33 -35.24 12.91 -33.35
C GLY A 33 -33.86 13.32 -32.79
N PRO A 34 -33.28 14.44 -33.25
CA PRO A 34 -31.89 14.79 -32.98
C PRO A 34 -31.69 15.29 -31.55
N PHE A 35 -30.68 14.74 -30.87
CA PHE A 35 -30.22 15.21 -29.56
C PHE A 35 -29.35 16.46 -29.72
N GLU A 36 -29.80 17.58 -29.15
CA GLU A 36 -28.97 18.77 -28.92
C GLU A 36 -27.96 18.50 -27.80
N PHE A 37 -26.69 18.81 -28.07
CA PHE A 37 -25.60 18.77 -27.09
C PHE A 37 -25.68 20.01 -26.17
N PHE A 38 -26.09 19.81 -24.91
CA PHE A 38 -25.87 20.82 -23.86
C PHE A 38 -24.47 20.63 -23.26
N VAL A 39 -23.53 21.46 -23.70
CA VAL A 39 -22.21 21.62 -23.06
C VAL A 39 -22.39 22.44 -21.79
N VAL A 40 -22.33 21.79 -20.63
CA VAL A 40 -22.21 22.49 -19.33
C VAL A 40 -20.77 22.99 -19.20
N LYS A 41 -20.56 24.29 -19.44
CA LYS A 41 -19.30 24.98 -19.13
C LYS A 41 -19.06 24.99 -17.61
N PRO A 42 -17.89 24.59 -17.10
CA PRO A 42 -17.56 24.78 -15.70
C PRO A 42 -17.34 26.27 -15.41
N ALA A 43 -18.00 26.74 -14.34
CA ALA A 43 -17.88 28.09 -13.83
C ALA A 43 -16.44 28.42 -13.45
N THR A 44 -15.98 29.58 -13.91
CA THR A 44 -14.69 30.19 -13.60
C THR A 44 -14.57 30.55 -12.12
N THR A 45 -13.77 29.82 -11.36
CA THR A 45 -13.38 30.19 -9.99
C THR A 45 -12.21 31.16 -10.06
N ARG A 46 -12.46 32.44 -9.73
CA ARG A 46 -11.40 33.46 -9.61
C ARG A 46 -10.59 33.21 -8.34
N PRO A 47 -9.26 33.37 -8.35
CA PRO A 47 -8.44 33.30 -7.15
C PRO A 47 -8.68 34.54 -6.27
N ILE A 48 -9.12 34.31 -5.03
CA ILE A 48 -9.21 35.34 -3.99
C ILE A 48 -7.80 35.62 -3.48
N TRP A 49 -7.30 36.82 -3.75
CA TRP A 49 -6.08 37.35 -3.16
C TRP A 49 -6.35 37.80 -1.72
N LEU A 50 -5.74 37.12 -0.74
CA LEU A 50 -5.73 37.58 0.65
C LEU A 50 -4.58 38.58 0.85
N PRO A 51 -4.84 39.78 1.39
CA PRO A 51 -3.80 40.76 1.65
C PRO A 51 -2.85 40.30 2.76
N ARG A 52 -1.58 40.54 2.50
CA ARG A 52 -0.44 40.32 3.37
C ARG A 52 -0.50 41.33 4.53
N ASN A 53 -0.50 40.81 5.75
CA ASN A 53 -0.09 41.49 6.99
C ASN A 53 -1.10 42.43 7.68
N SER A 54 -1.75 41.92 8.73
CA SER A 54 -2.16 42.73 9.88
C SER A 54 -2.15 41.88 11.15
N ARG A 55 -1.04 41.99 11.90
CA ARG A 55 -0.96 41.64 13.33
C ARG A 55 -2.05 42.43 14.07
N GLY A 56 -2.85 41.72 14.86
CA GLY A 56 -3.73 42.34 15.85
C GLY A 56 -5.16 41.84 15.78
N TYR A 57 -5.39 40.60 16.22
CA TYR A 57 -6.69 40.14 16.75
C TYR A 57 -6.46 38.83 17.53
N ILE A 58 -5.57 38.90 18.52
CA ILE A 58 -5.46 37.88 19.58
C ILE A 58 -6.11 38.54 20.80
N GLN A 59 -7.21 37.96 21.31
CA GLN A 59 -7.73 38.05 22.70
C GLN A 59 -9.26 38.12 22.88
N HIS A 60 -10.10 37.83 21.87
CA HIS A 60 -11.55 37.74 22.11
C HIS A 60 -12.21 36.49 21.52
N LEU A 61 -11.70 35.29 21.83
CA LEU A 61 -12.42 34.03 21.64
C LEU A 61 -12.04 32.98 22.72
N HIS A 62 -11.91 33.41 23.98
CA HIS A 62 -11.60 32.54 25.13
C HIS A 62 -12.83 32.13 25.95
N ALA A 63 -14.01 32.14 25.35
CA ALA A 63 -15.25 31.68 26.01
C ALA A 63 -16.20 31.10 24.98
N LEU A 64 -16.00 29.81 24.64
CA LEU A 64 -17.01 28.85 24.12
C LEU A 64 -16.33 27.51 23.79
N HIS A 65 -15.43 27.04 24.65
CA HIS A 65 -14.74 25.75 24.52
C HIS A 65 -15.24 24.75 25.58
N THR A 66 -16.56 24.50 25.59
CA THR A 66 -17.17 23.32 26.21
C THR A 66 -18.37 22.88 25.38
N ALA A 67 -18.13 22.62 24.10
CA ALA A 67 -19.01 21.78 23.30
C ALA A 67 -18.28 20.45 23.12
N THR A 68 -18.75 19.43 23.81
CA THR A 68 -18.31 18.05 23.71
C THR A 68 -18.51 17.59 22.27
N THR A 69 -17.49 17.78 21.42
CA THR A 69 -17.47 17.20 20.08
C THR A 69 -17.24 15.72 20.25
N TRP A 70 -18.33 14.96 20.25
CA TRP A 70 -18.33 13.53 20.04
C TRP A 70 -17.79 13.28 18.62
N THR A 71 -16.48 13.27 18.45
CA THR A 71 -15.82 12.82 17.23
C THR A 71 -15.83 11.30 17.21
N GLY A 72 -17.03 10.72 17.21
CA GLY A 72 -17.20 9.39 16.67
C GLY A 72 -16.81 9.50 15.20
N SER A 73 -15.71 8.84 14.82
CA SER A 73 -15.39 8.62 13.42
C SER A 73 -16.59 7.91 12.81
N LEU A 74 -17.45 8.67 12.14
CA LEU A 74 -18.49 8.12 11.28
C LEU A 74 -17.72 7.31 10.23
N LYS A 75 -17.72 5.99 10.38
CA LYS A 75 -17.36 5.07 9.30
C LYS A 75 -18.31 5.40 8.16
N LEU A 76 -17.89 6.32 7.28
CA LEU A 76 -18.51 6.53 5.99
C LEU A 76 -18.36 5.18 5.32
N THR A 77 -19.41 4.36 5.40
CA THR A 77 -19.48 3.12 4.66
C THR A 77 -19.59 3.58 3.23
N ALA A 78 -18.43 3.76 2.59
CA ALA A 78 -18.35 3.93 1.15
C ALA A 78 -19.17 2.77 0.60
N ARG A 79 -20.34 3.10 0.06
CA ARG A 79 -21.21 2.11 -0.55
C ARG A 79 -20.49 1.69 -1.81
N MET A 80 -19.62 0.69 -1.67
CA MET A 80 -18.98 0.02 -2.78
C MET A 80 -20.11 -0.51 -3.66
N GLN A 81 -20.37 0.21 -4.75
CA GLN A 81 -21.36 -0.21 -5.73
C GLN A 81 -20.79 -1.43 -6.43
N LYS A 82 -21.50 -2.56 -6.31
CA LYS A 82 -21.09 -3.82 -6.93
C LYS A 82 -21.56 -3.80 -8.37
N TYR A 83 -20.63 -3.87 -9.31
CA TYR A 83 -20.90 -3.88 -10.75
C TYR A 83 -21.34 -5.26 -11.23
N THR A 84 -22.49 -5.72 -10.75
CA THR A 84 -23.09 -7.01 -11.14
C THR A 84 -24.54 -6.85 -11.55
N VAL A 85 -25.04 -7.74 -12.38
CA VAL A 85 -26.48 -7.81 -12.73
C VAL A 85 -27.27 -8.12 -11.44
N GLN A 86 -28.19 -7.24 -11.08
CA GLN A 86 -29.04 -7.38 -9.90
C GLN A 86 -30.50 -7.57 -10.33
N PRO A 87 -31.32 -8.32 -9.56
CA PRO A 87 -32.74 -8.42 -9.82
C PRO A 87 -33.41 -7.04 -9.68
N THR A 88 -34.36 -6.74 -10.57
CA THR A 88 -35.14 -5.49 -10.60
C THR A 88 -36.63 -5.74 -10.37
N GLY A 89 -37.38 -4.72 -9.96
CA GLY A 89 -38.82 -4.83 -9.74
C GLY A 89 -39.20 -5.75 -8.57
N ILE A 90 -40.25 -6.56 -8.74
CA ILE A 90 -40.78 -7.45 -7.68
C ILE A 90 -39.72 -8.46 -7.23
N PHE A 91 -38.91 -8.98 -8.15
CA PHE A 91 -37.83 -9.91 -7.82
C PHE A 91 -36.73 -9.29 -6.95
N ALA A 92 -36.53 -7.97 -7.03
CA ALA A 92 -35.61 -7.26 -6.12
C ALA A 92 -36.14 -7.25 -4.69
N VAL A 93 -37.47 -7.12 -4.51
CA VAL A 93 -38.12 -7.14 -3.20
C VAL A 93 -38.04 -8.54 -2.60
N ILE A 94 -38.36 -9.58 -3.40
CA ILE A 94 -38.26 -10.98 -2.99
C ILE A 94 -36.82 -11.33 -2.59
N ASN A 95 -35.82 -10.92 -3.39
CA ASN A 95 -34.41 -11.16 -3.07
C ASN A 95 -33.99 -10.46 -1.76
N ARG A 96 -34.44 -9.22 -1.52
CA ARG A 96 -34.14 -8.51 -0.27
C ARG A 96 -34.79 -9.14 0.95
N LEU A 97 -35.95 -9.77 0.78
CA LEU A 97 -36.68 -10.42 1.88
C LEU A 97 -36.13 -11.82 2.20
N LEU A 98 -35.73 -12.59 1.19
CA LEU A 98 -35.34 -14.00 1.35
C LEU A 98 -33.82 -14.22 1.45
N ALA A 99 -32.98 -13.24 1.10
CA ALA A 99 -31.53 -13.38 1.20
C ALA A 99 -31.03 -13.22 2.64
N ILE A 100 -30.11 -14.11 3.06
CA ILE A 100 -29.42 -14.02 4.37
C ILE A 100 -28.64 -12.71 4.50
N ASP A 101 -28.00 -12.27 3.42
CA ASP A 101 -27.39 -10.94 3.31
C ASP A 101 -27.86 -10.26 2.01
N PRO A 102 -28.82 -9.32 2.08
CA PRO A 102 -29.34 -8.60 0.91
C PRO A 102 -28.30 -7.65 0.29
N LYS A 103 -27.16 -7.41 0.96
CA LYS A 103 -26.04 -6.65 0.39
C LYS A 103 -25.13 -7.52 -0.49
N ARG A 104 -25.30 -8.85 -0.50
CA ARG A 104 -24.51 -9.79 -1.33
C ARG A 104 -24.88 -9.63 -2.81
N SER A 105 -23.88 -9.80 -3.69
CA SER A 105 -24.07 -9.74 -5.15
C SER A 105 -24.25 -11.13 -5.76
N THR A 106 -24.87 -11.18 -6.95
CA THR A 106 -25.02 -12.40 -7.77
C THR A 106 -23.70 -12.87 -8.40
N GLY A 107 -22.72 -11.96 -8.53
CA GLY A 107 -21.40 -12.27 -9.13
C GLY A 107 -21.39 -12.30 -10.66
N VAL A 108 -22.51 -11.97 -11.32
CA VAL A 108 -22.59 -11.87 -12.79
C VAL A 108 -22.20 -10.46 -13.22
N PRO A 109 -21.09 -10.24 -13.94
CA PRO A 109 -20.66 -8.92 -14.37
C PRO A 109 -21.67 -8.24 -15.30
N LEU A 110 -21.69 -6.90 -15.32
CA LEU A 110 -22.53 -6.14 -16.25
C LEU A 110 -21.90 -6.14 -17.65
N ASN A 111 -22.50 -6.85 -18.61
CA ASN A 111 -21.99 -6.96 -20.00
C ASN A 111 -21.67 -5.61 -20.68
N PRO A 112 -22.46 -4.52 -20.51
CA PRO A 112 -22.17 -3.26 -21.19
C PRO A 112 -20.91 -2.55 -20.69
N GLN A 113 -20.46 -2.85 -19.47
CA GLN A 113 -19.33 -2.17 -18.80
C GLN A 113 -18.12 -3.09 -18.65
N PHE A 114 -18.36 -4.38 -18.44
CA PHE A 114 -17.29 -5.35 -18.24
C PHE A 114 -16.62 -5.66 -19.57
N ARG A 115 -15.35 -5.25 -19.71
CA ARG A 115 -14.53 -5.54 -20.89
C ARG A 115 -15.14 -5.00 -22.20
N ASN A 116 -15.78 -3.84 -22.10
CA ASN A 116 -16.30 -3.12 -23.24
C ASN A 116 -15.79 -1.66 -23.17
N PRO A 117 -14.87 -1.24 -24.06
CA PRO A 117 -14.42 -1.93 -25.27
C PRO A 117 -13.63 -3.21 -24.98
N PRO A 118 -13.64 -4.20 -25.88
CA PRO A 118 -12.72 -5.33 -25.78
C PRO A 118 -11.27 -4.81 -25.84
N PRO A 119 -10.29 -5.53 -25.26
CA PRO A 119 -8.90 -5.06 -25.23
C PRO A 119 -8.32 -4.69 -26.61
N GLY A 120 -8.68 -5.42 -27.67
CA GLY A 120 -8.26 -5.11 -29.05
C GLY A 120 -9.13 -4.09 -29.80
N GLY A 121 -10.20 -3.58 -29.17
CA GLY A 121 -11.03 -2.50 -29.70
C GLY A 121 -10.66 -1.13 -29.15
N GLN A 122 -9.59 -1.05 -28.35
CA GLN A 122 -8.97 0.21 -27.95
C GLN A 122 -8.19 0.79 -29.14
N ASP A 123 -8.09 2.11 -29.22
CA ASP A 123 -7.26 2.77 -30.23
C ASP A 123 -5.78 2.36 -30.05
N PRO A 124 -5.17 1.68 -31.04
CA PRO A 124 -3.77 1.25 -30.94
C PRO A 124 -2.79 2.41 -30.76
N ASN A 125 -3.15 3.63 -31.16
CA ASN A 125 -2.28 4.80 -31.07
C ASN A 125 -2.49 5.61 -29.78
N ALA A 126 -3.44 5.22 -28.93
CA ALA A 126 -3.71 5.95 -27.69
C ALA A 126 -2.69 5.67 -26.57
N TYR A 127 -1.86 4.64 -26.72
CA TYR A 127 -0.88 4.25 -25.72
C TYR A 127 0.52 4.73 -26.11
N ASP A 128 1.11 5.53 -25.22
CA ASP A 128 2.52 5.90 -25.26
C ASP A 128 3.26 5.19 -24.11
N ASP A 129 4.45 4.66 -24.40
CA ASP A 129 5.27 4.00 -23.40
C ASP A 129 5.69 5.01 -22.31
N PRO A 130 5.36 4.75 -21.03
CA PRO A 130 5.71 5.66 -19.95
C PRO A 130 7.22 5.63 -19.73
N ILE A 131 7.85 6.79 -19.88
CA ILE A 131 9.24 7.02 -19.51
C ILE A 131 9.32 7.78 -18.18
N THR A 132 10.32 7.46 -17.36
CA THR A 132 10.56 8.17 -16.09
C THR A 132 11.71 9.16 -16.27
N VAL A 133 11.58 10.37 -15.73
CA VAL A 133 12.69 11.33 -15.62
C VAL A 133 13.44 11.00 -14.32
N PRO A 134 14.77 10.78 -14.34
CA PRO A 134 15.74 11.16 -15.39
C PRO A 134 16.10 10.09 -16.43
N ALA A 135 15.53 8.88 -16.36
CA ALA A 135 15.93 7.77 -17.24
C ALA A 135 15.63 8.01 -18.74
N GLY A 136 14.54 8.71 -19.05
CA GLY A 136 14.12 9.05 -20.41
C GLY A 136 14.71 10.36 -20.96
N ASP A 137 15.58 11.05 -20.22
CA ASP A 137 16.19 12.29 -20.72
C ASP A 137 17.16 12.02 -21.87
N ILE A 138 17.09 12.84 -22.91
CA ILE A 138 17.90 12.77 -24.13
C ILE A 138 19.22 13.52 -23.92
N ALA A 139 19.22 14.56 -23.08
CA ALA A 139 20.41 15.32 -22.73
C ALA A 139 21.01 14.80 -21.41
N GLU A 140 22.33 14.95 -21.23
CA GLU A 140 23.06 14.72 -19.96
C GLU A 140 22.88 13.35 -19.28
N ASN A 141 22.32 12.38 -20.00
CA ASN A 141 22.03 11.06 -19.51
C ASN A 141 22.98 10.08 -20.26
N PRO A 142 24.22 9.87 -19.78
CA PRO A 142 25.10 8.83 -20.31
C PRO A 142 24.89 7.48 -19.59
N TYR A 143 24.98 6.37 -20.35
CA TYR A 143 24.67 5.03 -19.82
C TYR A 143 25.56 4.61 -18.63
N TRP A 144 26.85 4.96 -18.64
CA TRP A 144 27.77 4.58 -17.56
C TRP A 144 27.43 5.19 -16.19
N LYS A 145 26.62 6.26 -16.13
CA LYS A 145 26.12 6.85 -14.88
C LYS A 145 24.94 6.06 -14.30
N ARG A 146 24.07 5.53 -15.16
CA ARG A 146 22.89 4.72 -14.77
C ARG A 146 23.16 3.22 -14.68
N ASP A 147 24.34 2.77 -15.11
CA ASP A 147 24.70 1.36 -15.13
C ASP A 147 24.90 0.82 -13.71
N VAL A 148 23.80 0.38 -13.08
CA VAL A 148 23.81 -0.29 -11.77
C VAL A 148 24.34 -1.72 -11.86
N ARG A 149 24.24 -2.36 -13.03
CA ARG A 149 24.67 -3.75 -13.24
C ARG A 149 26.18 -3.90 -13.05
N ARG A 150 26.98 -2.93 -13.49
CA ARG A 150 28.44 -2.94 -13.31
C ARG A 150 28.90 -2.35 -11.97
N ARG A 151 28.00 -1.72 -11.22
CA ARG A 151 28.27 -1.08 -9.91
C ARG A 151 27.77 -1.93 -8.74
N TYR A 152 27.75 -3.25 -8.90
CA TYR A 152 27.36 -4.15 -7.83
C TYR A 152 28.38 -4.10 -6.67
N PRO A 153 27.94 -4.21 -5.41
CA PRO A 153 28.85 -4.31 -4.28
C PRO A 153 29.70 -5.58 -4.41
N LYS A 154 31.02 -5.44 -4.25
CA LYS A 154 31.94 -6.58 -4.30
C LYS A 154 31.80 -7.42 -3.02
N LEU A 155 31.89 -8.73 -3.17
CA LEU A 155 31.94 -9.65 -2.04
C LEU A 155 33.25 -9.43 -1.27
N SER A 156 33.16 -9.23 0.03
CA SER A 156 34.31 -9.16 0.94
C SER A 156 34.46 -10.50 1.65
N THR A 157 35.58 -11.20 1.44
CA THR A 157 35.94 -12.43 2.15
C THR A 157 37.04 -12.11 3.15
N ILE A 158 36.84 -12.47 4.41
CA ILE A 158 37.81 -12.24 5.49
C ILE A 158 38.32 -13.60 5.94
N THR A 159 39.62 -13.84 5.83
CA THR A 159 40.25 -15.04 6.38
C THR A 159 40.56 -14.85 7.86
N GLN A 160 40.88 -15.95 8.55
CA GLN A 160 41.31 -15.88 9.95
C GLN A 160 42.57 -15.02 10.12
N ALA A 161 43.49 -15.07 9.16
CA ALA A 161 44.70 -14.26 9.19
C ALA A 161 44.39 -12.76 9.01
N ASP A 162 43.47 -12.42 8.11
CA ASP A 162 43.04 -11.03 7.91
C ASP A 162 42.35 -10.47 9.16
N ALA A 163 41.53 -11.28 9.84
CA ALA A 163 40.88 -10.88 11.09
C ALA A 163 41.89 -10.59 12.21
N VAL A 164 42.94 -11.42 12.35
CA VAL A 164 44.02 -11.18 13.32
C VAL A 164 44.79 -9.89 12.97
N ALA A 165 45.12 -9.70 11.69
CA ALA A 165 45.81 -8.50 11.23
C ALA A 165 45.00 -7.22 11.52
N LEU A 166 43.68 -7.24 11.28
CA LEU A 166 42.78 -6.13 11.63
C LEU A 166 42.73 -5.85 13.13
N LEU A 167 42.80 -6.89 13.97
CA LEU A 167 42.80 -6.73 15.42
C LEU A 167 44.13 -6.17 15.94
N GLN A 168 45.27 -6.59 15.37
CA GLN A 168 46.60 -6.15 15.80
C GLN A 168 46.95 -4.74 15.32
N VAL A 169 46.83 -4.51 14.01
CA VAL A 169 47.29 -3.27 13.35
C VAL A 169 46.20 -2.19 13.33
N GLY A 170 44.94 -2.62 13.36
CA GLY A 170 43.77 -1.75 13.28
C GLY A 170 43.17 -1.67 11.87
N SER A 171 42.26 -0.72 11.69
CA SER A 171 41.59 -0.48 10.41
C SER A 171 41.94 0.91 9.88
N ALA A 172 41.64 1.19 8.61
CA ALA A 172 41.79 2.53 8.05
C ALA A 172 40.99 3.61 8.81
N ALA A 173 39.89 3.24 9.47
CA ALA A 173 39.08 4.15 10.28
C ALA A 173 39.63 4.34 11.71
N ALA A 174 40.33 3.35 12.25
CA ALA A 174 40.90 3.36 13.59
C ALA A 174 42.25 2.61 13.59
N PRO A 175 43.35 3.29 13.20
CA PRO A 175 44.68 2.70 13.19
C PRO A 175 45.20 2.57 14.63
N LYS A 176 45.77 1.41 14.98
CA LYS A 176 46.41 1.19 16.29
C LYS A 176 47.92 1.38 16.25
N GLN A 177 48.50 1.31 15.05
CA GLN A 177 49.93 1.46 14.79
C GLN A 177 50.15 2.39 13.60
N GLU A 178 51.16 3.26 13.68
CA GLU A 178 51.53 4.15 12.58
C GLU A 178 52.32 3.39 11.52
N LEU A 179 51.62 2.92 10.50
CA LEU A 179 52.22 2.21 9.37
C LEU A 179 52.82 3.21 8.37
N ILE A 180 54.04 3.68 8.63
CA ILE A 180 54.75 4.60 7.74
C ILE A 180 55.86 3.86 6.99
N GLY A 181 55.85 3.94 5.66
CA GLY A 181 56.92 3.44 4.79
C GLY A 181 57.15 1.92 4.87
N GLU A 182 58.40 1.49 4.70
CA GLU A 182 58.78 0.07 4.68
C GLU A 182 58.63 -0.63 6.04
N ALA A 183 58.61 0.11 7.15
CA ALA A 183 58.36 -0.47 8.47
C ALA A 183 56.90 -0.97 8.57
N GLY A 184 55.95 -0.17 8.07
CA GLY A 184 54.53 -0.52 8.07
C GLY A 184 54.20 -1.72 7.18
N SER A 185 54.86 -1.88 6.03
CA SER A 185 54.65 -3.05 5.17
C SER A 185 55.17 -4.33 5.83
N LYS A 186 56.29 -4.27 6.56
CA LYS A 186 56.84 -5.42 7.32
C LYS A 186 55.93 -5.82 8.48
N GLU A 187 55.34 -4.85 9.18
CA GLU A 187 54.40 -5.10 10.27
C GLU A 187 53.10 -5.74 9.77
N LEU A 188 52.58 -5.33 8.61
CA LEU A 188 51.42 -5.98 7.98
C LEU A 188 51.69 -7.43 7.60
N VAL A 189 52.86 -7.72 7.03
CA VAL A 189 53.27 -9.08 6.68
C VAL A 189 53.44 -9.93 7.94
N ALA A 190 54.08 -9.39 8.98
CA ALA A 190 54.25 -10.08 10.26
C ALA A 190 52.90 -10.41 10.92
N ALA A 191 51.94 -9.48 10.89
CA ALA A 191 50.60 -9.69 11.43
C ALA A 191 49.82 -10.78 10.66
N GLN A 192 49.98 -10.83 9.33
CA GLN A 192 49.37 -11.86 8.49
C GLN A 192 49.98 -13.26 8.74
N GLU A 193 51.30 -13.33 8.87
CA GLU A 193 52.00 -14.56 9.24
C GLU A 193 51.60 -15.04 10.64
N GLU A 194 51.41 -14.14 11.60
CA GLU A 194 50.95 -14.50 12.93
C GLU A 194 49.50 -15.00 12.91
N GLY A 195 48.66 -14.40 12.08
CA GLY A 195 47.29 -14.83 11.85
C GLY A 195 47.16 -16.24 11.25
N SER A 196 48.17 -16.68 10.47
CA SER A 196 48.23 -18.06 9.95
C SER A 196 48.38 -19.13 11.03
N LYS A 197 48.89 -18.76 12.21
CA LYS A 197 49.04 -19.65 13.38
C LYS A 197 47.72 -19.86 14.14
N GLY A 198 46.69 -19.08 13.80
CA GLY A 198 45.34 -19.19 14.32
C GLY A 198 44.96 -18.07 15.30
N LEU A 199 43.66 -17.73 15.29
CA LEU A 199 43.07 -16.67 16.12
C LEU A 199 43.16 -16.95 17.62
N ALA A 200 43.11 -18.24 18.02
CA ALA A 200 43.23 -18.62 19.42
C ALA A 200 44.57 -18.19 20.02
N VAL A 201 45.66 -18.43 19.29
CA VAL A 201 47.03 -18.04 19.69
C VAL A 201 47.16 -16.52 19.80
N ALA A 202 46.48 -15.76 18.93
CA ALA A 202 46.47 -14.30 18.98
C ALA A 202 45.74 -13.77 20.24
N PHE A 203 44.64 -14.40 20.65
CA PHE A 203 43.91 -14.03 21.87
C PHE A 203 44.64 -14.42 23.16
N GLU A 204 45.36 -15.55 23.17
CA GLU A 204 46.21 -15.93 24.31
C GLU A 204 47.33 -14.90 24.55
N LYS A 205 47.93 -14.40 23.47
CA LYS A 205 48.98 -13.37 23.55
C LYS A 205 48.44 -12.03 24.03
N ASN A 206 47.27 -11.62 23.54
CA ASN A 206 46.70 -10.31 23.83
C ASN A 206 45.20 -10.40 24.11
N MET A 207 44.84 -10.68 25.37
CA MET A 207 43.43 -10.70 25.82
C MET A 207 42.70 -9.37 25.63
N GLY A 208 43.44 -8.26 25.48
CA GLY A 208 42.88 -6.94 25.17
C GLY A 208 42.19 -6.87 23.80
N LEU A 209 42.57 -7.74 22.84
CA LEU A 209 41.99 -7.78 21.49
C LEU A 209 40.52 -8.22 21.50
N ALA A 210 40.10 -8.99 22.51
CA ALA A 210 38.72 -9.44 22.64
C ALA A 210 37.75 -8.28 22.93
N LYS A 211 38.25 -7.17 23.51
CA LYS A 211 37.42 -6.00 23.83
C LYS A 211 36.91 -5.28 22.58
N ASP A 212 37.66 -5.34 21.47
CA ASP A 212 37.28 -4.69 20.22
C ASP A 212 36.27 -5.50 19.40
N VAL A 213 36.09 -6.78 19.73
CA VAL A 213 35.11 -7.67 19.09
C VAL A 213 33.74 -7.58 19.76
N LEU A 214 33.73 -7.30 21.06
CA LEU A 214 32.51 -7.24 21.85
C LEU A 214 31.87 -5.85 21.81
N GLY A 215 30.55 -5.84 21.97
CA GLY A 215 29.79 -4.60 22.11
C GLY A 215 30.05 -3.89 23.44
N PRO A 216 29.43 -2.71 23.63
CA PRO A 216 29.52 -1.97 24.88
C PRO A 216 29.18 -2.85 26.08
N GLY A 217 30.02 -2.80 27.12
CA GLY A 217 29.85 -3.62 28.33
C GLY A 217 30.27 -5.08 28.19
N GLY A 218 30.99 -5.46 27.11
CA GLY A 218 31.48 -6.84 26.91
C GLY A 218 30.38 -7.81 26.46
N MET A 219 29.23 -7.30 26.02
CA MET A 219 28.14 -8.12 25.51
C MET A 219 28.40 -8.49 24.04
N PRO A 220 28.01 -9.70 23.59
CA PRO A 220 28.10 -10.06 22.18
C PRO A 220 27.20 -9.15 21.33
N PRO A 221 27.58 -8.83 20.08
CA PRO A 221 26.74 -8.05 19.18
C PRO A 221 25.44 -8.80 18.87
N LEU A 222 24.32 -8.08 18.84
CA LEU A 222 23.03 -8.61 18.42
C LEU A 222 23.02 -8.82 16.89
N PRO A 223 22.23 -9.77 16.36
CA PRO A 223 22.07 -9.90 14.93
C PRO A 223 21.50 -8.60 14.36
N SER A 224 22.15 -8.04 13.35
CA SER A 224 21.66 -6.85 12.64
C SER A 224 20.44 -7.21 11.80
N GLY A 225 19.37 -6.44 11.91
CA GLY A 225 18.25 -6.52 10.96
C GLY A 225 18.41 -5.54 9.80
N MET A 226 17.58 -5.70 8.78
CA MET A 226 17.56 -4.84 7.57
C MET A 226 16.30 -3.99 7.47
N HIS A 227 15.43 -3.99 8.49
CA HIS A 227 14.24 -3.14 8.45
C HIS A 227 14.59 -1.66 8.60
N THR A 228 13.85 -0.83 7.87
CA THR A 228 14.05 0.63 7.83
C THR A 228 13.41 1.37 9.00
N SER A 229 12.53 0.73 9.77
CA SER A 229 11.65 1.39 10.74
C SER A 229 11.98 1.16 12.21
N GLY A 230 13.02 0.36 12.53
CA GLY A 230 13.34 0.01 13.92
C GLY A 230 14.82 0.19 14.30
N PRO A 231 15.12 0.40 15.59
CA PRO A 231 16.50 0.41 16.08
C PRO A 231 17.18 -0.92 15.76
N ALA A 232 18.42 -0.85 15.27
CA ALA A 232 19.20 -2.00 14.80
C ALA A 232 18.52 -2.86 13.71
N GLY A 233 17.56 -2.29 12.97
CA GLY A 233 16.88 -2.94 11.85
C GLY A 233 15.85 -3.99 12.24
N ALA A 234 15.33 -3.94 13.47
CA ALA A 234 14.26 -4.81 13.93
C ALA A 234 12.90 -4.43 13.33
N LYS A 235 12.11 -5.43 12.91
CA LYS A 235 10.68 -5.23 12.62
C LYS A 235 9.88 -5.39 13.90
N ARG A 236 9.20 -4.34 14.33
CA ARG A 236 8.17 -4.45 15.36
C ARG A 236 6.81 -4.58 14.66
N TYR A 237 6.06 -5.58 15.08
CA TYR A 237 4.69 -5.77 14.66
C TYR A 237 3.80 -5.08 15.68
N GLU A 238 3.00 -4.14 15.22
CA GLU A 238 2.00 -3.48 16.06
C GLU A 238 0.67 -4.19 15.88
N LEU A 239 -0.07 -4.30 16.99
CA LEU A 239 -1.41 -4.87 16.95
C LEU A 239 -2.35 -3.82 16.35
N GLU A 240 -2.99 -4.16 15.24
CA GLU A 240 -3.94 -3.27 14.58
C GLU A 240 -5.11 -2.94 15.51
N SER A 241 -5.58 -1.69 15.55
CA SER A 241 -6.71 -1.34 16.42
C SER A 241 -8.00 -2.00 15.95
N ASP A 242 -8.18 -2.06 14.63
CA ASP A 242 -9.31 -2.71 13.97
C ASP A 242 -8.91 -4.13 13.56
N GLN A 243 -9.22 -5.10 14.43
CA GLN A 243 -8.94 -6.51 14.16
C GLN A 243 -9.88 -7.07 13.07
N SER A 244 -9.34 -7.92 12.19
CA SER A 244 -10.13 -8.54 11.11
C SER A 244 -11.18 -9.51 11.64
N TYR A 245 -10.91 -10.12 12.80
CA TYR A 245 -11.81 -11.04 13.49
C TYR A 245 -12.27 -10.44 14.81
N GLY A 246 -13.45 -10.87 15.28
CA GLY A 246 -13.94 -10.54 16.62
C GLY A 246 -13.06 -11.15 17.71
N THR A 247 -13.19 -10.63 18.94
CA THR A 247 -12.37 -11.01 20.11
C THR A 247 -12.48 -12.48 20.53
N ALA A 248 -13.52 -13.19 20.10
CA ALA A 248 -13.71 -14.61 20.37
C ALA A 248 -12.75 -15.51 19.58
N TYR A 249 -12.17 -15.01 18.48
CA TYR A 249 -11.28 -15.79 17.64
C TYR A 249 -9.83 -15.68 18.13
N PRO A 250 -9.07 -16.78 18.21
CA PRO A 250 -7.67 -16.78 18.66
C PRO A 250 -6.69 -16.30 17.58
N CYS A 251 -7.13 -15.39 16.71
CA CYS A 251 -6.35 -14.87 15.58
C CYS A 251 -6.17 -13.36 15.75
N ARG A 252 -4.93 -12.87 15.60
CA ARG A 252 -4.59 -11.45 15.70
C ARG A 252 -4.05 -10.94 14.37
N THR A 253 -4.44 -9.73 14.01
CA THR A 253 -3.95 -8.99 12.86
C THR A 253 -2.84 -8.04 13.31
N PHE A 254 -1.70 -8.12 12.63
CA PHE A 254 -0.54 -7.26 12.84
C PHE A 254 -0.25 -6.46 11.57
N ALA A 255 0.17 -5.22 11.73
CA ALA A 255 0.63 -4.34 10.64
C ALA A 255 2.11 -4.58 10.30
#